data_AF-A0A7Z2GH24-F1
#
_entry.id   AF-A0A7Z2GH24-F1
#
_cell.length_a   1.000
_cell.length_b   1.000
_cell.length_c   1.000
_cell.angle_alpha   90.00
_cell.angle_beta   90.00
_cell.angle_gamma   90.00
#
_symmetry.space_group_name_H-M   'P 1'
#
loop_
_entity.id
_entity.type
_entity.pdbx_description
1 polymer ?
#
loop_
_entity_poly.entity_id
_entity_poly.type
_entity_poly.pdbx_seq_one_letter_code
_entity_poly.pdbx_strand_id
1 'polypeptide(L)'
;MHTETLGHYEVELSARQLIHNGGWAAFAAIHARAEPTDDGASTPFSREWRVDETVFASEAAAIEGARVAALAFLKSGNAFVV
;
A
#
# COMPACT_ATOMS: atom_id res chain seq x y z
N MET A 1 8.11 6.15 7.59
CA MET A 1 7.58 4.81 7.22
C MET A 1 6.69 4.33 8.36
N HIS A 2 5.51 3.81 8.05
CA HIS A 2 4.51 3.34 9.01
C HIS A 2 3.93 2.03 8.52
N THR A 3 3.94 0.98 9.34
CA THR A 3 3.40 -0.32 8.96
C THR A 3 2.17 -0.62 9.81
N GLU A 4 1.08 -1.03 9.17
CA GLU A 4 -0.15 -1.41 9.86
C GLU A 4 -0.71 -2.73 9.33
N THR A 5 -1.34 -3.51 10.20
CA THR A 5 -1.99 -4.76 9.82
C THR A 5 -3.46 -4.50 9.53
N LEU A 6 -3.90 -4.83 8.31
CA LEU A 6 -5.28 -4.77 7.85
C LEU A 6 -5.78 -6.20 7.59
N GLY A 7 -6.34 -6.83 8.63
CA GLY A 7 -6.81 -8.22 8.55
C GLY A 7 -5.67 -9.20 8.32
N HIS A 8 -5.71 -9.93 7.20
CA HIS A 8 -4.65 -10.88 6.78
C HIS A 8 -3.56 -10.21 5.93
N TYR A 9 -3.59 -8.89 5.79
CA TYR A 9 -2.61 -8.13 5.02
C TYR A 9 -1.78 -7.26 5.96
N GLU A 10 -0.47 -7.23 5.74
CA GLU A 10 0.41 -6.22 6.29
C GLU A 10 0.59 -5.12 5.24
N VAL A 11 0.41 -3.87 5.65
CA VAL A 11 0.52 -2.72 4.76
C VAL A 11 1.60 -1.79 5.28
N GLU A 12 2.64 -1.60 4.47
CA GLU A 12 3.68 -0.61 4.70
C GLU A 12 3.34 0.69 3.96
N LEU A 13 3.19 1.76 4.70
CA LEU A 13 2.91 3.11 4.22
C LEU A 13 4.19 3.94 4.28
N SER A 14 4.52 4.55 3.15
CA SER A 14 5.66 5.44 3.04
C SER A 14 5.33 6.65 2.18
N ALA A 15 6.10 7.71 2.41
CA ALA A 15 6.03 8.92 1.63
C ALA A 15 7.44 9.19 1.07
N ARG A 16 7.53 9.47 -0.23
CA ARG A 16 8.80 9.82 -0.88
C ARG A 16 8.71 11.26 -1.37
N GLN A 17 9.70 12.08 -1.01
CA GLN A 17 9.75 13.46 -1.46
C GLN A 17 10.10 13.52 -2.96
N LEU A 18 9.34 14.31 -3.71
CA LEU A 18 9.55 14.56 -5.12
C LEU A 18 10.52 15.73 -5.29
N ILE A 19 11.72 15.41 -5.76
CA ILE A 19 12.82 16.38 -5.93
C ILE A 19 12.43 17.52 -6.90
N HIS A 20 11.54 17.24 -7.87
CA HIS A 20 11.19 18.20 -8.92
C HIS A 20 10.14 19.25 -8.51
N ASN A 21 9.17 18.90 -7.64
CA ASN A 21 8.03 19.75 -7.33
C ASN A 21 7.91 20.12 -5.84
N GLY A 22 8.84 19.67 -5.00
CA GLY A 22 8.85 19.95 -3.56
C GLY A 22 7.74 19.26 -2.75
N GLY A 23 6.88 18.47 -3.40
CA GLY A 23 5.80 17.74 -2.75
C GLY A 23 6.16 16.30 -2.40
N TRP A 24 5.19 15.58 -1.85
CA TRP A 24 5.34 14.21 -1.36
C TRP A 24 4.46 13.26 -2.17
N ALA A 25 5.04 12.15 -2.62
CA ALA A 25 4.28 11.06 -3.24
C ALA A 25 4.01 9.98 -2.19
N ALA A 26 2.78 9.48 -2.17
CA ALA A 26 2.32 8.44 -1.28
C ALA A 26 2.55 7.05 -1.87
N PHE A 27 3.06 6.13 -1.06
CA PHE A 27 3.36 4.75 -1.43
C PHE A 27 2.79 3.81 -0.37
N ALA A 28 2.18 2.73 -0.82
CA ALA A 28 1.69 1.65 0.02
C ALA A 28 2.18 0.32 -0.54
N ALA A 29 2.89 -0.48 0.25
CA ALA A 29 3.19 -1.86 -0.08
C ALA A 29 2.26 -2.77 0.70
N ILE A 30 1.55 -3.65 0.01
CA ILE A 30 0.61 -4.59 0.60
C ILE A 30 1.22 -5.98 0.50
N HIS A 31 1.40 -6.61 1.65
CA HIS A 31 1.93 -7.95 1.82
C HIS A 31 0.80 -8.85 2.31
N ALA A 32 0.43 -9.85 1.52
CA ALA A 32 -0.46 -10.90 1.99
C ALA A 32 0.29 -11.75 3.03
N ARG A 33 -0.25 -11.82 4.26
CA ARG A 33 0.27 -12.75 5.26
C ARG A 33 -0.18 -14.14 4.84
N ALA A 34 0.78 -14.98 4.46
CA ALA A 34 0.50 -16.38 4.16
C ALA A 34 -0.21 -17.02 5.36
N GLU A 35 -1.48 -17.36 5.20
CA GLU A 35 -2.07 -18.40 6.04
C GLU A 35 -1.38 -19.71 5.63
N PRO A 36 -0.97 -20.56 6.58
CA PRO A 36 -0.43 -21.86 6.24
C PRO A 36 -1.54 -22.69 5.60
N THR A 37 -1.66 -22.64 4.28
CA THR A 37 -2.42 -23.62 3.52
C THR A 37 -1.62 -24.92 3.53
N ASP A 38 -2.29 -26.04 3.81
CA ASP A 38 -1.73 -27.40 3.89
C ASP A 38 -0.95 -27.81 2.62
N ASP A 39 -1.23 -27.14 1.50
CA ASP A 39 -0.41 -27.13 0.29
C ASP A 39 0.64 -26.00 0.37
N GLY A 40 1.88 -26.38 0.66
CA GLY A 40 3.04 -25.53 1.00
C GLY A 40 3.56 -24.57 -0.08
N ALA A 41 2.71 -23.73 -0.68
CA ALA A 41 3.13 -22.67 -1.59
C ALA A 41 2.24 -21.42 -1.50
N SER A 42 2.14 -20.82 -0.32
CA SER A 42 1.65 -19.45 -0.18
C SER A 42 2.85 -18.51 -0.25
N THR A 43 3.29 -18.16 -1.46
CA THR A 43 4.33 -17.13 -1.62
C THR A 43 3.76 -15.78 -1.18
N PRO A 44 4.45 -15.03 -0.31
CA PRO A 44 3.97 -13.73 0.14
C PRO A 44 3.89 -12.79 -1.06
N PHE A 45 2.69 -12.55 -1.56
CA PHE A 45 2.47 -11.60 -2.64
C PHE A 45 2.72 -10.20 -2.10
N SER A 46 3.81 -9.58 -2.55
CA SER A 46 4.21 -8.22 -2.17
C SER A 46 3.92 -7.30 -3.34
N ARG A 47 2.88 -6.49 -3.24
CA ARG A 47 2.51 -5.50 -4.26
C ARG A 47 2.82 -4.10 -3.71
N GLU A 48 3.86 -3.46 -4.24
CA GLU A 48 4.09 -2.02 -4.02
C GLU A 48 3.17 -1.24 -4.96
N TRP A 49 2.41 -0.30 -4.38
CA TRP A 49 1.48 0.57 -5.09
C TRP A 49 1.83 2.02 -4.78
N ARG A 50 1.97 2.83 -5.82
CA ARG A 50 2.04 4.29 -5.69
C ARG A 50 0.64 4.87 -5.79
N VAL A 51 0.23 5.71 -4.84
CA VAL A 51 -1.09 6.35 -4.89
C VAL A 51 -1.10 7.42 -5.97
N ASP A 52 -1.30 6.96 -7.20
CA ASP A 52 -1.51 7.79 -8.39
C ASP A 52 -0.40 8.85 -8.60
N GLU A 53 -0.66 9.86 -9.44
CA GLU A 53 0.23 11.02 -9.60
C GLU A 53 -0.03 12.11 -8.55
N THR A 54 -0.72 11.76 -7.45
CA THR A 54 -1.11 12.71 -6.42
C THR A 54 0.11 13.19 -5.64
N VAL A 55 0.30 14.51 -5.63
CA VAL A 55 1.36 15.18 -4.89
C VAL A 55 0.79 15.83 -3.65
N PHE A 56 1.22 15.37 -2.48
CA PHE A 56 0.80 15.87 -1.18
C PHE A 56 1.72 16.99 -0.70
N ALA A 57 1.15 17.95 0.03
CA ALA A 57 1.90 19.08 0.58
C ALA A 57 2.82 18.70 1.76
N SER A 58 2.64 17.52 2.36
CA SER A 58 3.40 17.09 3.54
C SER A 58 3.50 15.56 3.62
N GLU A 59 4.54 15.09 4.30
CA GLU A 59 4.78 13.66 4.54
C GLU A 59 3.57 12.97 5.20
N ALA A 60 3.02 13.59 6.26
CA ALA A 60 1.86 13.04 6.97
C ALA A 60 0.62 12.91 6.06
N ALA A 61 0.38 13.89 5.19
CA ALA A 61 -0.74 13.83 4.25
C ALA A 61 -0.53 12.73 3.20
N ALA A 62 0.71 12.49 2.76
CA ALA A 62 1.03 11.38 1.89
C ALA A 62 0.85 10.02 2.58
N ILE A 63 1.22 9.88 3.86
CA ILE A 63 1.00 8.64 4.61
C ILE A 63 -0.51 8.35 4.76
N GLU A 64 -1.32 9.36 5.10
CA GLU A 64 -2.78 9.20 5.15
C GLU A 64 -3.36 8.88 3.77
N GLY A 65 -2.85 9.49 2.71
CA GLY A 65 -3.21 9.16 1.33
C GLY A 65 -2.88 7.71 0.96
N ALA A 66 -1.69 7.24 1.33
CA ALA A 66 -1.26 5.85 1.19
C ALA A 66 -2.23 4.89 1.90
N ARG A 67 -2.62 5.24 3.12
CA ARG A 67 -3.56 4.47 3.92
C ARG A 67 -4.91 4.33 3.25
N VAL A 68 -5.51 5.45 2.84
CA VAL A 68 -6.83 5.47 2.18
C VAL A 68 -6.81 4.66 0.90
N ALA A 69 -5.75 4.77 0.10
CA ALA A 69 -5.60 4.01 -1.14
C ALA A 69 -5.44 2.50 -0.87
N ALA A 70 -4.65 2.11 0.12
CA ALA A 70 -4.50 0.71 0.51
C ALA A 70 -5.83 0.11 0.99
N LEU A 71 -6.56 0.84 1.84
CA LEU A 71 -7.91 0.45 2.29
C LEU A 71 -8.90 0.34 1.13
N ALA A 72 -8.88 1.30 0.20
CA ALA A 72 -9.73 1.26 -0.99
C ALA A 72 -9.39 0.03 -1.85
N PHE A 73 -8.11 -0.23 -2.11
CA PHE A 73 -7.64 -1.39 -2.86
C PHE A 73 -8.08 -2.72 -2.21
N LEU A 74 -7.90 -2.85 -0.89
CA LEU A 74 -8.31 -4.04 -0.14
C LEU A 74 -9.84 -4.21 -0.12
N LYS A 75 -10.60 -3.12 0.01
CA LYS A 75 -12.07 -3.13 -0.05
C LYS A 75 -12.62 -3.43 -1.45
N SER A 76 -11.95 -2.94 -2.49
CA SER A 76 -12.25 -3.27 -3.89
C SER A 76 -11.91 -4.71 -4.25
N GLY A 77 -11.32 -5.47 -3.31
CA GLY A 77 -11.35 -6.92 -3.25
C GLY A 77 -11.11 -7.60 -4.59
N ASN A 78 -9.87 -7.67 -5.05
CA ASN A 78 -9.48 -8.59 -6.12
C ASN A 78 -10.29 -8.44 -7.45
N ALA A 79 -10.99 -7.31 -7.66
CA ALA A 79 -11.87 -7.09 -8.80
C ALA A 79 -11.16 -6.49 -10.03
N PHE A 80 -9.96 -6.99 -10.34
CA PHE A 80 -9.41 -6.89 -11.69
C PHE A 80 -9.18 -8.31 -12.21
N VAL A 81 -10.29 -9.00 -12.46
CA VAL A 81 -10.40 -9.92 -13.58
C VAL A 81 -11.07 -9.13 -14.69
N VAL A 82 -10.31 -8.79 -15.73
CA VAL A 82 -10.64 -8.69 -17.17
C VAL A 82 -9.54 -7.86 -17.84
#